data_AF-A0A662UDP8-F1
#
_entry.id   AF-A0A662UDP8-F1
#
_cell.length_a   1.000
_cell.length_b   1.000
_cell.length_c   1.000
_cell.angle_alpha   90.00
_cell.angle_beta   90.00
_cell.angle_gamma   90.00
#
_symmetry.space_group_name_H-M   'P 1'
#
loop_
_entity.id
_entity.type
_entity.pdbx_description
1 polymer ?
#
loop_
_entity_poly.entity_id
_entity_poly.type
_entity_poly.pdbx_seq_one_letter_code
_entity_poly.pdbx_strand_id
1 'polypeptide(L)'
;MVSRNKPYKKEWSTIRIPKEVKNRIDDLRVRTGMVTWEIINNAVSFYEEFLRKPSVRTSTTNLDKLAWYITKLALAYGAFRENPCEEKYEMLVKRVEELKQRFGIEADILVRMADYYKSAKDPELQKKIAIDFSMAFKQVVKEIVIHFMFELVTKEQ
;
A
#
# COMPACT_ATOMS: atom_id res chain seq x y z
N MET A 1 -23.22 14.39 41.27
CA MET A 1 -21.98 15.17 41.05
C MET A 1 -21.11 14.41 40.05
N VAL A 2 -20.97 14.94 38.84
CA VAL A 2 -20.18 14.31 37.77
C VAL A 2 -18.72 14.71 37.95
N SER A 3 -17.83 13.75 38.18
CA SER A 3 -16.39 14.02 38.26
C SER A 3 -15.87 14.46 36.89
N ARG A 4 -15.43 15.71 36.80
CA ARG A 4 -14.72 16.20 35.62
C ARG A 4 -13.35 15.53 35.58
N ASN A 5 -13.13 14.64 34.61
CA ASN A 5 -11.80 14.11 34.31
C ASN A 5 -10.86 15.30 34.01
N LYS A 6 -9.78 15.43 34.79
CA LYS A 6 -8.75 16.44 34.55
C LYS A 6 -8.00 16.08 33.25
N PRO A 7 -7.66 17.05 32.39
CA PRO A 7 -6.87 16.80 31.19
C PRO A 7 -5.47 16.28 31.58
N TYR A 8 -5.03 15.20 30.92
CA TYR A 8 -3.72 14.58 31.15
C TYR A 8 -2.60 15.57 30.82
N LYS A 9 -1.79 15.95 31.81
CA LYS A 9 -0.66 16.87 31.62
C LYS A 9 0.54 16.08 31.12
N LYS A 10 1.07 16.42 29.94
CA LYS A 10 2.29 15.80 29.41
C LYS A 10 3.49 16.18 30.28
N GLU A 11 4.19 15.17 30.80
CA GLU A 11 5.46 15.33 31.51
C GLU A 11 6.62 15.21 30.52
N TRP A 12 7.62 16.08 30.65
CA TRP A 12 8.73 16.18 29.72
C TRP A 12 10.01 15.62 30.34
N SER A 13 10.77 14.87 29.55
CA SER A 13 12.07 14.31 29.95
C SER A 13 13.13 14.60 28.90
N THR A 14 14.42 14.51 29.28
CA THR A 14 15.54 14.72 28.37
C THR A 14 16.26 13.39 28.13
N ILE A 15 16.52 13.08 26.85
CA ILE A 15 17.33 11.92 26.45
C ILE A 15 18.67 12.40 25.88
N ARG A 16 19.75 11.70 26.21
CA ARG A 16 21.07 11.95 25.62
C ARG A 16 21.24 11.05 24.41
N ILE A 17 21.40 11.65 23.24
CA ILE A 17 21.56 10.94 21.96
C ILE A 17 22.81 11.41 21.21
N PRO A 18 23.41 10.56 20.35
CA PRO A 18 24.49 10.98 19.45
C PRO A 18 24.04 12.10 18.51
N LYS A 19 25.00 12.94 18.06
CA LYS A 19 24.71 14.10 17.21
C LYS A 19 24.15 13.68 15.85
N GLU A 20 24.60 12.55 15.33
CA GLU A 20 24.15 11.99 14.05
C GLU A 20 22.66 11.65 14.10
N VAL A 21 22.20 11.08 15.22
CA VAL A 21 20.79 10.74 15.44
C VAL A 21 19.95 12.02 15.56
N LYS A 22 20.44 13.01 16.30
CA LYS A 22 19.78 14.31 16.42
C LYS A 22 19.59 14.97 15.05
N ASN A 23 20.64 15.02 14.24
CA ASN A 23 20.59 15.63 12.91
C ASN A 23 19.54 14.95 12.01
N ARG A 24 19.46 13.61 12.03
CA ARG A 24 18.44 12.87 11.27
C ARG A 24 17.01 13.18 11.74
N ILE A 25 16.81 13.34 13.05
CA ILE A 25 15.51 13.72 13.61
C ILE A 25 15.14 15.16 13.21
N ASP A 26 16.10 16.08 13.22
CA ASP A 26 15.90 17.47 12.79
C ASP A 26 15.58 17.53 11.28
N ASP A 27 16.23 16.74 10.44
CA ASP A 27 15.90 16.64 9.01
C ASP A 27 14.47 16.13 8.78
N LEU A 28 14.06 15.10 9.53
CA LEU A 28 12.68 14.59 9.49
C LEU A 28 11.69 15.66 9.93
N ARG A 29 12.02 16.43 10.97
CA ARG A 29 11.20 17.54 11.47
C ARG A 29 10.93 18.57 10.39
N VAL A 30 11.96 18.98 9.65
CA VAL A 30 11.82 19.97 8.56
C VAL A 30 10.95 19.42 7.43
N ARG A 31 11.12 18.14 7.08
CA ARG A 31 10.38 17.51 5.97
C ARG A 31 8.91 17.24 6.29
N THR A 32 8.60 16.83 7.52
CA THR A 32 7.23 16.43 7.91
C THR A 32 6.43 17.52 8.59
N GLY A 33 7.08 18.58 9.09
CA GLY A 33 6.44 19.65 9.87
C GLY A 33 5.96 19.23 11.26
N MET A 34 6.26 17.99 11.68
CA MET A 34 5.87 17.45 13.00
C MET A 34 6.80 17.95 14.10
N VAL A 35 6.39 17.83 15.37
CA VAL A 35 7.28 18.13 16.49
C VAL A 35 8.19 16.94 16.82
N THR A 36 9.38 17.21 17.35
CA THR A 36 10.44 16.21 17.58
C THR A 36 9.96 14.98 18.37
N TRP A 37 9.13 15.16 19.39
CA TRP A 37 8.66 14.03 20.20
C TRP A 37 7.69 13.13 19.44
N GLU A 38 6.87 13.66 18.52
CA GLU A 38 5.97 12.86 17.67
C GLU A 38 6.76 11.99 16.71
N ILE A 39 7.82 12.55 16.12
CA ILE A 39 8.72 11.81 15.22
C ILE A 39 9.39 10.66 15.96
N ILE A 40 9.90 10.92 17.17
CA ILE A 40 10.51 9.89 18.02
C ILE A 40 9.47 8.85 18.40
N ASN A 41 8.26 9.27 18.80
CA ASN A 41 7.19 8.36 19.17
C ASN A 41 6.82 7.43 18.00
N ASN A 42 6.59 7.99 16.81
CA ASN A 42 6.27 7.21 15.60
C ASN A 42 7.39 6.23 15.23
N ALA A 43 8.66 6.66 15.35
CA ALA A 43 9.80 5.79 15.07
C ALA A 43 9.92 4.64 16.08
N VAL A 44 9.67 4.90 17.37
CA VAL A 44 9.67 3.88 18.41
C VAL A 44 8.51 2.93 18.23
N SER A 45 7.27 3.43 18.02
CA SER A 45 6.09 2.59 17.76
C SER A 45 6.32 1.66 16.57
N PHE A 46 6.87 2.18 15.46
CA PHE A 46 7.21 1.36 14.31
C PHE A 46 8.25 0.27 14.62
N TYR A 47 9.26 0.59 15.44
CA TYR A 47 10.27 -0.39 15.85
C TYR A 47 9.69 -1.45 16.80
N GLU A 48 8.79 -1.06 17.71
CA GLU A 48 8.06 -1.96 18.59
C GLU A 48 7.15 -2.91 17.81
N GLU A 49 6.45 -2.42 16.78
CA GLU A 49 5.67 -3.23 15.85
C GLU A 49 6.54 -4.28 15.16
N PHE A 50 7.72 -3.89 14.70
CA PHE A 50 8.67 -4.82 14.07
C PHE A 50 9.18 -5.90 15.02
N LEU A 51 9.37 -5.57 16.31
CA LEU A 51 9.81 -6.52 17.34
C LEU A 51 8.70 -7.42 17.87
N ARG A 52 7.42 -7.04 17.71
CA ARG A 52 6.28 -7.81 18.16
C ARG A 52 6.26 -9.14 17.40
N LYS A 53 6.45 -10.27 18.12
CA LYS A 53 6.41 -11.62 17.52
C LYS A 53 5.11 -11.78 16.71
N PRO A 54 5.13 -12.50 15.56
CA PRO A 54 3.96 -12.69 14.69
C PRO A 54 2.88 -13.62 15.29
N SER A 55 2.58 -13.52 16.59
CA SER A 55 1.52 -14.30 17.25
C SER A 55 0.18 -13.56 17.31
N VAL A 56 0.11 -12.29 16.94
CA VAL A 56 -1.16 -11.56 16.85
C VAL A 56 -1.78 -11.82 15.47
N ARG A 57 -2.22 -13.07 15.24
CA ARG A 57 -3.04 -13.50 14.09
C ARG A 57 -4.46 -12.90 14.09
N THR A 58 -4.63 -11.69 14.61
CA THR A 58 -5.94 -11.04 14.75
C THR A 58 -6.13 -9.84 13.81
N SER A 59 -5.06 -9.29 13.23
CA SER A 59 -5.13 -8.35 12.08
C SER A 59 -5.15 -9.05 10.72
N THR A 60 -5.06 -10.39 10.71
CA THR A 60 -5.00 -11.26 9.51
C THR A 60 -6.15 -11.04 8.54
N THR A 61 -7.33 -10.63 9.03
CA THR A 61 -8.51 -10.49 8.17
C THR A 61 -8.32 -9.45 7.05
N ASN A 62 -7.58 -8.36 7.27
CA ASN A 62 -7.37 -7.36 6.23
C ASN A 62 -6.22 -7.76 5.30
N LEU A 63 -5.17 -8.42 5.82
CA LEU A 63 -4.09 -8.97 5.00
C LEU A 63 -4.59 -10.11 4.09
N ASP A 64 -5.41 -11.01 4.62
CA ASP A 64 -6.02 -12.10 3.86
C ASP A 64 -6.94 -11.57 2.76
N LYS A 65 -7.74 -10.54 3.08
CA LYS A 65 -8.54 -9.83 2.07
C LYS A 65 -7.62 -9.26 0.99
N LEU A 66 -6.56 -8.54 1.36
CA LEU A 66 -5.64 -7.94 0.39
C LEU A 66 -5.00 -9.01 -0.51
N ALA A 67 -4.45 -10.06 0.10
CA ALA A 67 -3.86 -11.18 -0.62
C ALA A 67 -4.86 -11.80 -1.60
N TRP A 68 -6.14 -11.90 -1.22
CA TRP A 68 -7.21 -12.36 -2.10
C TRP A 68 -7.44 -11.42 -3.30
N TYR A 69 -7.45 -10.10 -3.11
CA TYR A 69 -7.61 -9.16 -4.22
C TYR A 69 -6.40 -9.14 -5.16
N ILE A 70 -5.18 -9.21 -4.62
CA ILE A 70 -3.96 -9.35 -5.43
C ILE A 70 -4.03 -10.65 -6.24
N THR A 71 -4.40 -11.76 -5.61
CA THR A 71 -4.54 -13.06 -6.28
C THR A 71 -5.60 -13.01 -7.39
N LYS A 72 -6.79 -12.45 -7.12
CA LYS A 72 -7.83 -12.28 -8.13
C LYS A 72 -7.38 -11.45 -9.32
N LEU A 73 -6.67 -10.34 -9.07
CA LEU A 73 -6.11 -9.50 -10.13
C LEU A 73 -5.06 -10.27 -10.93
N ALA A 74 -4.14 -10.97 -10.26
CA ALA A 74 -3.07 -11.74 -10.89
C ALA A 74 -3.61 -12.87 -11.78
N LEU A 75 -4.64 -13.58 -11.32
CA LEU A 75 -5.30 -14.63 -12.10
C LEU A 75 -5.99 -14.07 -13.35
N ALA A 76 -6.73 -12.97 -13.22
CA ALA A 76 -7.37 -12.32 -14.37
C ALA A 76 -6.34 -11.78 -15.38
N TYR A 77 -5.29 -11.13 -14.88
CA TYR A 77 -4.17 -10.64 -15.67
C TYR A 77 -3.46 -11.77 -16.43
N GLY A 78 -3.10 -12.85 -15.73
CA GLY A 78 -2.41 -14.00 -16.33
C GLY A 78 -3.26 -14.68 -17.40
N ALA A 79 -4.54 -14.94 -17.10
CA ALA A 79 -5.46 -15.55 -18.05
C ALA A 79 -5.64 -14.73 -19.32
N PHE A 80 -5.77 -13.40 -19.18
CA PHE A 80 -5.88 -12.48 -20.31
C PHE A 80 -4.57 -12.41 -21.11
N ARG A 81 -3.41 -12.35 -20.44
CA ARG A 81 -2.11 -12.32 -21.11
C ARG A 81 -1.81 -13.59 -21.91
N GLU A 82 -2.21 -14.74 -21.39
CA GLU A 82 -1.98 -16.02 -22.05
C GLU A 82 -2.81 -16.19 -23.33
N ASN A 83 -4.09 -15.79 -23.27
CA ASN A 83 -4.97 -15.83 -24.42
C ASN A 83 -5.97 -14.67 -24.35
N PRO A 84 -5.69 -13.54 -25.05
CA PRO A 84 -6.52 -12.35 -25.03
C PRO A 84 -7.86 -12.58 -25.72
N CYS A 85 -8.94 -12.56 -24.96
CA CYS A 85 -10.31 -12.58 -25.48
C CYS A 85 -11.20 -11.59 -24.72
N GLU A 86 -12.38 -11.30 -25.25
CA GLU A 86 -13.33 -10.34 -24.65
C GLU A 86 -13.70 -10.71 -23.22
N GLU A 87 -14.07 -11.98 -23.00
CA GLU A 87 -14.47 -12.47 -21.68
C GLU A 87 -13.39 -12.24 -20.61
N LYS A 88 -12.12 -12.54 -20.94
CA LYS A 88 -11.00 -12.36 -20.01
C LYS A 88 -10.64 -10.89 -19.81
N TYR A 89 -10.82 -10.07 -20.83
CA TYR A 89 -10.67 -8.63 -20.72
C TYR A 89 -11.71 -8.07 -19.75
N GLU A 90 -12.98 -8.43 -19.90
CA GLU A 90 -14.06 -8.02 -18.98
C GLU A 90 -13.81 -8.48 -17.55
N MET A 91 -13.28 -9.71 -17.36
CA MET A 91 -12.86 -10.18 -16.04
C MET A 91 -11.79 -9.27 -15.42
N LEU A 92 -10.77 -8.89 -16.20
CA LEU A 92 -9.71 -7.99 -15.74
C LEU A 92 -10.25 -6.61 -15.36
N VAL A 93 -11.08 -6.02 -16.22
CA VAL A 93 -11.76 -4.73 -15.97
C VAL A 93 -12.57 -4.80 -14.69
N LYS A 94 -13.34 -5.87 -14.49
CA LYS A 94 -14.11 -6.08 -13.27
C LYS A 94 -13.23 -6.16 -12.03
N ARG A 95 -12.04 -6.78 -12.11
CA ARG A 95 -11.09 -6.82 -10.98
C ARG A 95 -10.52 -5.43 -10.67
N VAL A 96 -10.21 -4.63 -11.70
CA VAL A 96 -9.76 -3.25 -11.54
C VAL A 96 -10.83 -2.39 -10.86
N GLU A 97 -12.09 -2.51 -11.28
CA GLU A 97 -13.20 -1.78 -10.67
C GLU A 97 -13.42 -2.18 -9.20
N GLU A 98 -13.29 -3.49 -8.87
CA GLU A 98 -13.34 -3.95 -7.48
C GLU A 98 -12.25 -3.31 -6.60
N LEU A 99 -11.05 -3.06 -7.15
CA LEU A 99 -9.96 -2.39 -6.42
C LEU A 99 -10.29 -0.93 -6.13
N LYS A 100 -10.85 -0.23 -7.12
CA LYS A 100 -11.28 1.16 -6.98
C LYS A 100 -12.38 1.29 -5.92
N GLN A 101 -13.42 0.45 -6.01
CA GLN A 101 -14.57 0.53 -5.10
C GLN A 101 -14.24 0.13 -3.66
N ARG A 102 -13.34 -0.85 -3.45
CA ARG A 102 -13.08 -1.40 -2.11
C ARG A 102 -11.89 -0.77 -1.39
N PHE A 103 -10.90 -0.29 -2.15
CA PHE A 103 -9.65 0.24 -1.60
C PHE A 103 -9.32 1.65 -2.09
N GLY A 104 -10.13 2.23 -2.98
CA GLY A 104 -9.85 3.56 -3.54
C GLY A 104 -8.60 3.61 -4.42
N ILE A 105 -8.14 2.46 -4.92
CA ILE A 105 -6.92 2.35 -5.72
C ILE A 105 -7.27 2.51 -7.20
N GLU A 106 -6.69 3.52 -7.86
CA GLU A 106 -6.87 3.74 -9.29
C GLU A 106 -5.92 2.88 -10.12
N ALA A 107 -6.45 1.88 -10.81
CA ALA A 107 -5.68 0.97 -11.66
C ALA A 107 -6.08 1.07 -13.15
N ASP A 108 -6.60 2.22 -13.57
CA ASP A 108 -7.06 2.49 -14.96
C ASP A 108 -5.93 2.34 -16.00
N ILE A 109 -4.67 2.48 -15.58
CA ILE A 109 -3.52 2.21 -16.44
C ILE A 109 -3.48 0.76 -16.91
N LEU A 110 -3.94 -0.18 -16.08
CA LEU A 110 -3.94 -1.61 -16.40
C LEU A 110 -4.97 -1.94 -17.49
N VAL A 111 -6.15 -1.29 -17.43
CA VAL A 111 -7.20 -1.44 -18.45
C VAL A 111 -6.74 -0.88 -19.79
N ARG A 112 -6.17 0.33 -19.80
CA ARG A 112 -5.62 0.95 -21.01
C ARG A 112 -4.55 0.09 -21.67
N MET A 113 -3.63 -0.46 -20.88
CA MET A 113 -2.61 -1.37 -21.39
C MET A 113 -3.21 -2.68 -21.92
N ALA A 114 -4.26 -3.20 -21.30
CA ALA A 114 -4.97 -4.38 -21.79
C ALA A 114 -5.64 -4.12 -23.15
N ASP A 115 -6.23 -2.94 -23.36
CA ASP A 115 -6.80 -2.52 -24.65
C ASP A 115 -5.74 -2.41 -25.75
N TYR A 116 -4.61 -1.78 -25.44
CA TYR A 116 -3.48 -1.70 -26.37
C TYR A 116 -2.93 -3.10 -26.70
N TYR A 117 -2.82 -3.97 -25.70
CA TYR A 117 -2.33 -5.33 -25.90
C TYR A 117 -3.26 -6.16 -26.80
N LYS A 118 -4.58 -6.03 -26.62
CA LYS A 118 -5.61 -6.69 -27.43
C LYS A 118 -5.67 -6.18 -28.87
N SER A 119 -5.45 -4.88 -29.07
CA SER A 119 -5.56 -4.23 -30.39
C SER A 119 -4.29 -4.37 -31.24
N ALA A 120 -3.15 -4.73 -30.64
CA ALA A 120 -1.89 -4.90 -31.34
C ALA A 120 -1.91 -6.13 -32.27
N LYS A 121 -1.86 -5.88 -33.58
CA LYS A 121 -1.80 -6.92 -34.62
C LYS A 121 -0.36 -7.31 -35.00
N ASP A 122 0.59 -6.41 -34.80
CA ASP A 122 2.00 -6.66 -35.07
C ASP A 122 2.64 -7.44 -33.91
N PRO A 123 3.23 -8.63 -34.17
CA PRO A 123 3.87 -9.44 -33.13
C PRO A 123 5.01 -8.74 -32.39
N GLU A 124 5.77 -7.86 -33.04
CA GLU A 124 6.90 -7.18 -32.39
C GLU A 124 6.41 -6.07 -31.44
N LEU A 125 5.46 -5.25 -31.90
CA LEU A 125 4.77 -4.29 -31.06
C LEU A 125 4.04 -4.96 -29.90
N GLN A 126 3.36 -6.09 -30.15
CA GLN A 126 2.64 -6.83 -29.11
C GLN A 126 3.59 -7.32 -28.00
N LYS A 127 4.81 -7.76 -28.34
CA LYS A 127 5.83 -8.12 -27.33
C LYS A 127 6.26 -6.93 -26.48
N LYS A 128 6.46 -5.75 -27.09
CA LYS A 128 6.81 -4.52 -26.36
C LYS A 128 5.69 -4.13 -25.40
N ILE A 129 4.44 -4.11 -25.88
CA ILE A 129 3.26 -3.82 -25.05
C ILE A 129 3.11 -4.86 -23.92
N ALA A 130 3.41 -6.14 -24.17
CA ALA A 130 3.35 -7.17 -23.12
C ALA A 130 4.32 -6.89 -21.95
N ILE A 131 5.48 -6.31 -22.23
CA ILE A 131 6.47 -5.91 -21.21
C ILE A 131 5.91 -4.74 -20.41
N ASP A 132 5.44 -3.69 -21.09
CA ASP A 132 4.87 -2.50 -20.44
C ASP A 132 3.62 -2.85 -19.62
N PHE A 133 2.80 -3.76 -20.12
CA PHE A 133 1.63 -4.29 -19.42
C PHE A 133 2.03 -5.06 -18.15
N SER A 134 3.13 -5.83 -18.20
CA SER A 134 3.69 -6.48 -17.01
C SER A 134 4.21 -5.47 -15.98
N MET A 135 4.80 -4.36 -16.44
CA MET A 135 5.26 -3.28 -15.57
C MET A 135 4.07 -2.57 -14.91
N ALA A 136 3.01 -2.28 -15.67
CA ALA A 136 1.78 -1.70 -15.16
C ALA A 136 1.12 -2.59 -14.09
N PHE A 137 1.03 -3.90 -14.35
CA PHE A 137 0.53 -4.87 -13.37
C PHE A 137 1.35 -4.85 -12.06
N LYS A 138 2.68 -4.92 -12.17
CA LYS A 138 3.58 -4.86 -11.02
C LYS A 138 3.40 -3.55 -10.23
N GLN A 139 3.23 -2.43 -10.92
CA GLN A 139 3.03 -1.12 -10.29
C GLN A 139 1.72 -1.09 -9.49
N VAL A 140 0.61 -1.60 -10.05
CA VAL A 140 -0.67 -1.70 -9.34
C VAL A 140 -0.54 -2.59 -8.09
N VAL A 141 0.13 -3.73 -8.19
CA VAL A 141 0.38 -4.60 -7.02
C VAL A 141 1.18 -3.87 -5.94
N LYS A 142 2.19 -3.09 -6.32
CA LYS A 142 2.97 -2.28 -5.38
C LYS A 142 2.11 -1.24 -4.68
N GLU A 143 1.22 -0.56 -5.41
CA GLU A 143 0.30 0.43 -4.84
C GLU A 143 -0.68 -0.20 -3.86
N ILE A 144 -1.20 -1.39 -4.16
CA ILE A 144 -2.04 -2.18 -3.24
C ILE A 144 -1.30 -2.48 -1.94
N VAL A 145 -0.05 -2.92 -2.02
CA VAL A 145 0.76 -3.21 -0.83
C VAL A 145 1.05 -1.94 -0.02
N ILE A 146 1.42 -0.84 -0.68
CA ILE A 146 1.70 0.44 -0.02
C ILE A 146 0.45 0.98 0.69
N HIS A 147 -0.69 0.99 0.01
CA HIS A 147 -1.95 1.46 0.58
C HIS A 147 -2.29 0.70 1.87
N PHE A 148 -2.12 -0.62 1.85
CA PHE A 148 -2.35 -1.47 3.02
C PHE A 148 -1.35 -1.21 4.16
N MET A 149 -0.06 -1.04 3.84
CA MET A 149 0.94 -0.68 4.86
C MET A 149 0.58 0.63 5.56
N PHE A 150 0.11 1.65 4.82
CA PHE A 150 -0.37 2.88 5.42
C PHE A 150 -1.62 2.66 6.29
N GLU A 151 -2.58 1.87 5.82
CA GLU A 151 -3.81 1.58 6.56
C GLU A 151 -3.51 0.94 7.92
N LEU A 152 -2.58 -0.02 7.97
CA LEU A 152 -2.13 -0.67 9.22
C LEU A 152 -1.54 0.34 10.21
N VAL A 153 -0.69 1.25 9.73
CA VAL A 153 -0.05 2.28 10.58
C VAL A 153 -1.08 3.28 11.12
N THR A 154 -2.11 3.63 10.34
CA THR A 154 -3.13 4.61 10.78
C THR A 154 -4.22 4.06 11.71
N LYS A 155 -4.52 2.75 11.70
CA LYS A 155 -5.64 2.18 12.48
C LYS A 155 -5.30 1.81 13.92
N GLU A 156 -4.04 1.91 14.34
CA GLU A 156 -3.64 1.67 15.74
C GLU A 156 -3.53 2.97 16.59
N GLN A 157 -3.96 4.12 16.05
CA GLN A 157 -4.13 5.40 16.77
C GLN A 157 -5.57 5.59 17.28
#